data_AF-A0A6C0TXZ6-F1
#
_entry.id   AF-A0A6C0TXZ6-F1
#
_cell.length_a   1.000
_cell.length_b   1.000
_cell.length_c   1.000
_cell.angle_alpha   90.00
_cell.angle_beta   90.00
_cell.angle_gamma   90.00
#
_symmetry.space_group_name_H-M   'P 1'
#
loop_
_entity.id
_entity.type
_entity.pdbx_description
1 polymer ?
#
loop_
_entity_poly.entity_id
_entity_poly.type
_entity_poly.pdbx_seq_one_letter_code
_entity_poly.pdbx_strand_id
1 'polypeptide(L)'
;MKMLPRLLSLPFLFALLLVSAGAAASCNSLEWRRGKPFDYYAAETREHTGTYAGGLLHLVEKHHFSSNVRNLVRGSTGALLGDLLFVLTSIPNHPGALDAYSRYDKRYRDSALFREQQKGRRARYTPDCFFDRAVRLFPEAAETRVAWAIHKYRNGELDEAASLLEEAIAQQPEYIEAHYNLGLIYASQRKLALAKKHAEVAYQAGYPLEGLQNKIAELEAN
;
A
#
# COMPACT_ATOMS: atom_id res chain seq x y z
N MET A 1 23.95 76.40 16.37
CA MET A 1 23.64 75.27 17.28
C MET A 1 22.24 74.75 16.94
N LYS A 2 22.13 73.68 16.15
CA LYS A 2 20.85 73.04 15.82
C LYS A 2 20.80 71.66 16.49
N MET A 3 19.67 71.40 17.14
CA MET A 3 19.36 70.24 17.97
C MET A 3 19.26 68.95 17.15
N LEU A 4 19.77 67.84 17.68
CA LEU A 4 19.48 66.47 17.22
C LEU A 4 18.10 66.02 17.75
N PRO A 5 17.26 65.34 16.94
CA PRO A 5 16.25 64.46 17.46
C PRO A 5 16.79 63.02 17.56
N ARG A 6 16.56 62.38 18.71
CA ARG A 6 16.77 60.95 18.94
C ARG A 6 15.74 60.14 18.14
N LEU A 7 16.21 59.35 17.18
CA LEU A 7 15.39 58.29 16.57
C LEU A 7 15.41 57.06 17.49
N LEU A 8 14.25 56.74 18.07
CA LEU A 8 14.00 55.46 18.74
C LEU A 8 14.01 54.34 17.70
N SER A 9 15.00 53.44 17.80
CA SER A 9 14.99 52.17 17.08
C SER A 9 14.11 51.17 17.82
N LEU A 10 12.89 50.91 17.33
CA LEU A 10 12.14 49.72 17.70
C LEU A 10 12.84 48.49 17.10
N PRO A 11 13.15 47.44 17.87
CA PRO A 11 13.59 46.19 17.28
C PRO A 11 12.38 45.52 16.61
N PHE A 12 12.51 45.23 15.32
CA PHE A 12 11.58 44.43 14.55
C PHE A 12 11.55 43.02 15.17
N LEU A 13 10.51 42.72 15.96
CA LEU A 13 10.25 41.36 16.44
C LEU A 13 9.85 40.52 15.23
N PHE A 14 10.82 39.81 14.67
CA PHE A 14 10.56 38.73 13.70
C PHE A 14 9.92 37.59 14.47
N ALA A 15 8.59 37.56 14.50
CA ALA A 15 7.84 36.43 15.05
C ALA A 15 8.11 35.22 14.15
N LEU A 16 9.03 34.36 14.59
CA LEU A 16 9.27 33.07 13.97
C LEU A 16 7.99 32.24 14.15
N LEU A 17 7.17 32.18 13.11
CA LEU A 17 6.08 31.23 13.01
C LEU A 17 6.69 29.83 12.99
N LEU A 18 6.85 29.25 14.18
CA LEU A 18 7.02 27.81 14.34
C LEU A 18 5.72 27.18 13.86
N VAL A 19 5.67 26.87 12.57
CA VAL A 19 4.78 25.83 12.07
C VAL A 19 5.25 24.56 12.78
N SER A 20 4.62 24.23 13.90
CA SER A 20 4.72 22.89 14.44
C SER A 20 4.06 21.99 13.39
N ALA A 21 4.90 21.41 12.52
CA ALA A 21 4.54 20.21 11.79
C ALA A 21 4.23 19.17 12.86
N GLY A 22 2.96 19.14 13.29
CA GLY A 22 2.45 18.10 14.16
C GLY A 22 2.84 16.80 13.50
N ALA A 23 3.58 15.97 14.23
CA ALA A 23 4.20 14.76 13.74
C ALA A 23 3.16 13.89 13.03
N ALA A 24 3.04 14.04 11.70
CA ALA A 24 2.73 12.94 10.83
C ALA A 24 3.80 11.92 11.20
N ALA A 25 3.41 10.85 11.91
CA ALA A 25 4.32 9.79 12.28
C ALA A 25 5.06 9.40 11.00
N SER A 26 6.31 9.84 10.87
CA SER A 26 6.97 9.78 9.57
C SER A 26 6.93 8.32 9.15
N CYS A 27 6.45 8.01 7.95
CA CYS A 27 6.47 6.64 7.43
C CYS A 27 7.92 6.08 7.34
N ASN A 28 8.93 6.87 7.74
CA ASN A 28 10.35 6.61 7.61
C ASN A 28 10.97 5.78 8.75
N SER A 29 10.43 5.76 9.97
CA SER A 29 11.06 5.00 11.07
C SER A 29 10.53 3.56 11.15
N LEU A 30 11.23 2.60 10.55
CA LEU A 30 10.99 1.17 10.78
C LEU A 30 12.33 0.45 10.93
N GLU A 31 12.57 -0.18 12.07
CA GLU A 31 13.76 -1.02 12.25
C GLU A 31 13.55 -2.35 11.52
N TRP A 32 14.52 -2.71 10.68
CA TRP A 32 14.49 -3.97 9.93
C TRP A 32 14.90 -5.13 10.83
N ARG A 33 14.03 -6.12 10.95
CA ARG A 33 14.25 -7.26 11.88
C ARG A 33 15.51 -8.05 11.57
N ARG A 34 15.95 -8.04 10.31
CA ARG A 34 17.12 -8.79 9.82
C ARG A 34 18.24 -7.86 9.32
N GLY A 35 18.28 -6.63 9.83
CA GLY A 35 19.28 -5.63 9.45
C GLY A 35 19.05 -4.98 8.08
N LYS A 36 18.34 -5.64 7.16
CA LYS A 36 17.92 -5.11 5.86
C LYS A 36 16.50 -5.58 5.48
N PRO A 37 15.78 -4.85 4.61
CA PRO A 37 14.57 -5.36 3.96
C PRO A 37 14.92 -6.37 2.84
N PHE A 38 13.99 -7.28 2.56
CA PHE A 38 14.11 -8.26 1.47
C PHE A 38 13.02 -8.05 0.43
N ASP A 39 13.37 -8.19 -0.85
CA ASP A 39 12.42 -8.08 -1.96
C ASP A 39 11.65 -9.40 -2.14
N TYR A 40 10.32 -9.35 -2.09
CA TYR A 40 9.46 -10.50 -2.34
C TYR A 40 9.74 -11.19 -3.67
N TYR A 41 10.18 -10.48 -4.72
CA TYR A 41 10.39 -11.02 -6.06
C TYR A 41 11.84 -11.46 -6.33
N ALA A 42 12.79 -11.06 -5.47
CA ALA A 42 14.19 -11.40 -5.67
C ALA A 42 14.51 -12.88 -5.37
N ALA A 43 15.54 -13.39 -6.06
CA ALA A 43 16.08 -14.73 -5.85
C ALA A 43 16.65 -14.90 -4.43
N GLU A 44 17.31 -13.88 -3.87
CA GLU A 44 17.91 -13.94 -2.52
C GLU A 44 16.90 -14.29 -1.42
N THR A 45 15.64 -13.87 -1.59
CA THR A 45 14.58 -14.13 -0.61
C THR A 45 14.13 -15.59 -0.64
N ARG A 46 14.38 -16.30 -1.74
CA ARG A 46 14.07 -17.72 -1.96
C ARG A 46 15.29 -18.62 -1.78
N GLU A 47 16.48 -18.04 -1.72
CA GLU A 47 17.73 -18.79 -1.61
C GLU A 47 17.81 -19.54 -0.28
N HIS A 48 18.28 -20.79 -0.35
CA HIS A 48 18.34 -21.69 0.80
C HIS A 48 19.15 -21.08 1.95
N THR A 49 18.49 -20.84 3.09
CA THR A 49 19.15 -20.39 4.32
C THR A 49 19.14 -21.51 5.36
N GLY A 50 20.31 -22.05 5.71
CA GLY A 50 20.46 -22.99 6.82
C GLY A 50 19.71 -24.32 6.59
N THR A 51 18.58 -24.54 7.27
CA THR A 51 17.81 -25.81 7.20
C THR A 51 16.58 -25.72 6.29
N TYR A 52 16.29 -24.56 5.69
CA TYR A 52 15.08 -24.33 4.90
C TYR A 52 15.39 -24.13 3.42
N ALA A 53 14.98 -25.11 2.60
CA ALA A 53 15.23 -25.10 1.17
C ALA A 53 14.60 -23.94 0.39
N GLY A 54 13.46 -23.42 0.85
CA GLY A 54 12.80 -22.26 0.23
C GLY A 54 13.22 -20.90 0.80
N GLY A 55 14.31 -20.84 1.56
CA GLY A 55 14.87 -19.59 2.06
C GLY A 55 14.01 -18.82 3.04
N LEU A 56 14.24 -17.50 3.08
CA LEU A 56 13.52 -16.58 3.97
C LEU A 56 12.02 -16.57 3.67
N LEU A 57 11.63 -16.54 2.40
CA LEU A 57 10.23 -16.49 1.98
C LEU A 57 9.45 -17.67 2.57
N HIS A 58 9.96 -18.89 2.40
CA HIS A 58 9.33 -20.08 2.95
C HIS A 58 9.16 -20.01 4.48
N LEU A 59 10.20 -19.56 5.19
CA LEU A 59 10.16 -19.44 6.65
C LEU A 59 9.10 -18.43 7.10
N VAL A 60 9.06 -17.26 6.46
CA VAL A 60 8.11 -16.18 6.78
C VAL A 60 6.68 -16.63 6.47
N GLU A 61 6.43 -17.20 5.29
CA GLU A 61 5.08 -17.61 4.92
C GLU A 61 4.56 -18.77 5.77
N LYS A 62 5.40 -19.78 6.02
CA LYS A 62 5.04 -20.95 6.80
C LYS A 62 4.72 -20.61 8.25
N HIS A 63 5.50 -19.74 8.88
CA HIS A 63 5.39 -19.46 10.31
C HIS A 63 4.58 -18.20 10.62
N HIS A 64 4.52 -17.21 9.74
CA HIS A 64 3.88 -15.92 10.02
C HIS A 64 2.76 -15.54 9.05
N PHE A 65 2.68 -16.15 7.86
CA PHE A 65 1.65 -15.81 6.87
C PHE A 65 0.79 -17.00 6.45
N SER A 66 0.24 -17.71 7.45
CA SER A 66 -0.70 -18.82 7.22
C SER A 66 -2.00 -18.34 6.56
N SER A 67 -2.80 -19.29 6.06
CA SER A 67 -4.15 -18.99 5.53
C SER A 67 -5.03 -18.25 6.54
N ASN A 68 -4.88 -18.54 7.84
CA ASN A 68 -5.59 -17.84 8.91
C ASN A 68 -5.17 -16.37 9.03
N VAL A 69 -3.87 -16.08 8.90
CA VAL A 69 -3.36 -14.69 8.91
C VAL A 69 -3.81 -13.95 7.67
N ARG A 70 -3.65 -14.57 6.48
CA ARG A 70 -4.11 -14.01 5.20
C ARG A 70 -5.60 -13.65 5.21
N ASN A 71 -6.42 -14.44 5.88
CA ASN A 71 -7.87 -14.25 5.96
C ASN A 71 -8.34 -13.51 7.23
N LEU A 72 -7.41 -13.00 8.05
CA LEU A 72 -7.71 -12.25 9.28
C LEU A 72 -8.59 -13.03 10.27
N VAL A 73 -8.35 -14.33 10.39
CA VAL A 73 -9.04 -15.24 11.31
C VAL A 73 -8.33 -15.27 12.66
N ARG A 74 -7.04 -15.62 12.68
CA ARG A 74 -6.17 -15.65 13.87
C ARG A 74 -4.69 -15.62 13.48
N GLY A 75 -3.82 -15.22 14.41
CA GLY A 75 -2.37 -15.26 14.21
C GLY A 75 -1.81 -16.67 14.16
N SER A 76 -0.67 -16.84 13.51
CA SER A 76 0.14 -18.06 13.49
C SER A 76 1.03 -18.18 14.72
N THR A 77 1.66 -17.07 15.15
CA THR A 77 2.58 -17.07 16.32
C THR A 77 2.07 -16.26 17.50
N GLY A 78 0.89 -15.66 17.37
CA GLY A 78 0.25 -14.90 18.43
C GLY A 78 -0.83 -13.95 17.89
N ALA A 79 -0.63 -12.65 18.05
CA ALA A 79 -1.57 -11.64 17.56
C ALA A 79 -1.50 -11.52 16.03
N LEU A 80 -2.67 -11.41 15.38
CA LEU A 80 -2.80 -11.19 13.92
C LEU A 80 -1.91 -10.02 13.45
N LEU A 81 -2.02 -8.87 14.10
CA LEU A 81 -1.22 -7.70 13.76
C LEU A 81 0.28 -7.96 13.97
N GLY A 82 0.66 -8.76 14.96
CA GLY A 82 2.06 -9.11 15.20
C GLY A 82 2.68 -9.91 14.05
N ASP A 83 1.95 -10.91 13.55
CA ASP A 83 2.38 -11.71 12.40
C ASP A 83 2.43 -10.88 11.11
N LEU A 84 1.43 -10.04 10.84
CA LEU A 84 1.45 -9.15 9.68
C LEU A 84 2.63 -8.19 9.73
N LEU A 85 2.89 -7.58 10.89
CA LEU A 85 4.04 -6.69 11.08
C LEU A 85 5.36 -7.46 10.97
N PHE A 86 5.43 -8.71 11.42
CA PHE A 86 6.62 -9.53 11.24
C PHE A 86 6.94 -9.72 9.77
N VAL A 87 5.94 -10.07 8.95
CA VAL A 87 6.11 -10.25 7.50
C VAL A 87 6.55 -8.91 6.88
N LEU A 88 5.84 -7.82 7.13
CA LEU A 88 6.10 -6.51 6.49
C LEU A 88 7.38 -5.80 6.99
N THR A 89 7.92 -6.20 8.14
CA THR A 89 9.25 -5.73 8.63
C THR A 89 10.40 -6.62 8.14
N SER A 90 10.09 -7.72 7.45
CA SER A 90 11.07 -8.64 6.84
C SER A 90 11.07 -8.51 5.31
N ILE A 91 9.88 -8.57 4.71
CA ILE A 91 9.62 -8.51 3.27
C ILE A 91 8.57 -7.41 3.02
N PRO A 92 8.99 -6.13 2.88
CA PRO A 92 8.07 -4.98 2.85
C PRO A 92 7.09 -4.98 1.68
N ASN A 93 7.48 -5.53 0.53
CA ASN A 93 6.64 -5.65 -0.66
C ASN A 93 5.94 -7.03 -0.76
N HIS A 94 5.79 -7.76 0.35
CA HIS A 94 5.04 -9.02 0.32
C HIS A 94 3.56 -8.76 -0.03
N PRO A 95 3.07 -9.17 -1.21
CA PRO A 95 1.79 -8.71 -1.74
C PRO A 95 0.61 -9.15 -0.87
N GLY A 96 0.62 -10.43 -0.46
CA GLY A 96 -0.42 -10.96 0.42
C GLY A 96 -0.47 -10.26 1.79
N ALA A 97 0.67 -9.95 2.39
CA ALA A 97 0.71 -9.30 3.70
C ALA A 97 0.30 -7.84 3.63
N LEU A 98 0.68 -7.12 2.56
CA LEU A 98 0.21 -5.76 2.29
C LEU A 98 -1.31 -5.71 2.14
N ASP A 99 -1.88 -6.61 1.33
CA ASP A 99 -3.34 -6.70 1.18
C ASP A 99 -4.05 -7.07 2.50
N ALA A 100 -3.53 -8.08 3.22
CA ALA A 100 -4.09 -8.48 4.50
C ALA A 100 -4.02 -7.35 5.54
N TYR A 101 -2.93 -6.57 5.55
CA TYR A 101 -2.78 -5.40 6.41
C TYR A 101 -3.76 -4.29 6.05
N SER A 102 -3.95 -4.01 4.76
CA SER A 102 -4.99 -3.08 4.31
C SER A 102 -6.38 -3.51 4.77
N ARG A 103 -6.72 -4.79 4.61
CA ARG A 103 -8.02 -5.32 5.06
C ARG A 103 -8.15 -5.28 6.58
N TYR A 104 -7.07 -5.53 7.30
CA TYR A 104 -7.03 -5.44 8.76
C TYR A 104 -7.35 -4.03 9.22
N ASP A 105 -6.68 -3.02 8.68
CA ASP A 105 -6.89 -1.61 9.04
C ASP A 105 -8.34 -1.17 8.75
N LYS A 106 -8.84 -1.46 7.54
CA LYS A 106 -10.22 -1.15 7.17
C LYS A 106 -11.22 -1.84 8.10
N ARG A 107 -11.05 -3.15 8.37
CA ARG A 107 -11.95 -3.90 9.26
C ARG A 107 -11.87 -3.38 10.69
N TYR A 108 -10.69 -2.99 11.17
CA TYR A 108 -10.51 -2.36 12.48
C TYR A 108 -11.21 -1.01 12.54
N ARG A 109 -11.21 -0.22 11.47
CA ARG A 109 -11.91 1.08 11.43
C ARG A 109 -13.44 0.93 11.31
N ASP A 110 -13.92 -0.09 10.60
CA ASP A 110 -15.34 -0.21 10.27
C ASP A 110 -16.12 -1.14 11.22
N SER A 111 -15.47 -2.09 11.91
CA SER A 111 -16.16 -3.09 12.74
C SER A 111 -15.83 -2.95 14.23
N ALA A 112 -16.83 -2.56 15.03
CA ALA A 112 -16.70 -2.51 16.49
C ALA A 112 -16.39 -3.88 17.11
N LEU A 113 -17.01 -4.95 16.60
CA LEU A 113 -16.74 -6.32 17.03
C LEU A 113 -15.27 -6.69 16.78
N PHE A 114 -14.75 -6.40 15.60
CA PHE A 114 -13.36 -6.71 15.28
C PHE A 114 -12.38 -5.89 16.13
N ARG A 115 -12.69 -4.62 16.43
CA ARG A 115 -11.90 -3.81 17.36
C ARG A 115 -11.85 -4.40 18.76
N GLU A 116 -12.98 -4.88 19.29
CA GLU A 116 -12.99 -5.50 20.61
C GLU A 116 -12.20 -6.84 20.60
N GLN A 117 -12.34 -7.64 19.53
CA GLN A 117 -11.53 -8.85 19.35
C GLN A 117 -10.02 -8.56 19.27
N GLN A 118 -9.64 -7.39 18.74
CA GLN A 118 -8.26 -6.95 18.55
C GLN A 118 -7.88 -5.83 19.52
N LYS A 119 -8.50 -5.77 20.70
CA LYS A 119 -8.36 -4.66 21.65
C LYS A 119 -6.90 -4.36 21.99
N GLY A 120 -6.54 -3.08 21.89
CA GLY A 120 -5.17 -2.61 22.11
C GLY A 120 -4.17 -2.96 20.99
N ARG A 121 -4.61 -3.64 19.92
CA ARG A 121 -3.78 -3.98 18.75
C ARG A 121 -4.09 -3.03 17.58
N ARG A 122 -4.00 -1.73 17.83
CA ARG A 122 -4.11 -0.73 16.77
C ARG A 122 -2.79 -0.66 16.00
N ALA A 123 -2.89 -0.65 14.67
CA ALA A 123 -1.77 -0.38 13.78
C ALA A 123 -1.09 0.96 14.09
N ARG A 124 0.24 0.97 14.24
CA ARG A 124 1.03 2.20 14.41
C ARG A 124 1.17 2.98 13.10
N TYR A 125 1.32 2.28 11.99
CA TYR A 125 1.48 2.85 10.66
C TYR A 125 0.24 2.52 9.82
N THR A 126 -0.13 3.43 8.93
CA THR A 126 -1.22 3.17 7.97
C THR A 126 -0.76 2.16 6.91
N PRO A 127 -1.69 1.51 6.19
CA PRO A 127 -1.34 0.73 5.02
C PRO A 127 -0.56 1.54 3.98
N ASP A 128 -0.93 2.82 3.74
CA ASP A 128 -0.19 3.72 2.84
C ASP A 128 1.29 3.86 3.22
N CYS A 129 1.63 3.96 4.52
CA CYS A 129 3.03 3.99 4.94
C CYS A 129 3.79 2.70 4.60
N PHE A 130 3.11 1.55 4.54
CA PHE A 130 3.75 0.29 4.13
C PHE A 130 3.92 0.21 2.61
N PHE A 131 2.90 0.61 1.84
CA PHE A 131 3.00 0.66 0.38
C PHE A 131 4.04 1.66 -0.10
N ASP A 132 4.03 2.89 0.41
CA ASP A 132 5.03 3.92 0.10
C ASP A 132 6.46 3.41 0.36
N ARG A 133 6.66 2.75 1.51
CA ARG A 133 7.97 2.17 1.85
C ARG A 133 8.36 1.04 0.90
N ALA A 134 7.42 0.16 0.56
CA ALA A 134 7.64 -0.95 -0.36
C ALA A 134 8.05 -0.46 -1.75
N VAL A 135 7.34 0.54 -2.30
CA VAL A 135 7.65 1.14 -3.61
C VAL A 135 8.97 1.90 -3.60
N ARG A 136 9.29 2.62 -2.52
CA ARG A 136 10.60 3.31 -2.41
C ARG A 136 11.79 2.35 -2.34
N LEU A 137 11.62 1.20 -1.70
CA LEU A 137 12.67 0.20 -1.57
C LEU A 137 12.82 -0.66 -2.83
N PHE A 138 11.71 -0.99 -3.47
CA PHE A 138 11.64 -1.90 -4.62
C PHE A 138 10.83 -1.25 -5.75
N PRO A 139 11.35 -0.18 -6.39
CA PRO A 139 10.61 0.60 -7.38
C PRO A 139 10.26 -0.15 -8.66
N GLU A 140 10.93 -1.27 -8.94
CA GLU A 140 10.72 -2.11 -10.13
C GLU A 140 9.61 -3.16 -9.95
N ALA A 141 9.13 -3.37 -8.72
CA ALA A 141 8.07 -4.33 -8.43
C ALA A 141 6.69 -3.71 -8.73
N ALA A 142 6.31 -3.69 -10.01
CA ALA A 142 5.03 -3.13 -10.50
C ALA A 142 3.81 -3.73 -9.78
N GLU A 143 3.88 -4.99 -9.38
CA GLU A 143 2.86 -5.69 -8.59
C GLU A 143 2.58 -4.99 -7.25
N THR A 144 3.58 -4.33 -6.66
CA THR A 144 3.42 -3.54 -5.42
C THR A 144 2.53 -2.33 -5.66
N ARG A 145 2.68 -1.65 -6.80
CA ARG A 145 1.80 -0.54 -7.19
C ARG A 145 0.38 -1.02 -7.47
N VAL A 146 0.22 -2.19 -8.10
CA VAL A 146 -1.11 -2.82 -8.29
C VAL A 146 -1.78 -3.08 -6.94
N ALA A 147 -1.05 -3.68 -5.98
CA ALA A 147 -1.59 -3.92 -4.65
C ALA A 147 -1.96 -2.62 -3.92
N TRP A 148 -1.19 -1.54 -4.10
CA TRP A 148 -1.51 -0.22 -3.55
C TRP A 148 -2.73 0.40 -4.24
N ALA A 149 -2.85 0.28 -5.55
CA ALA A 149 -4.04 0.74 -6.28
C ALA A 149 -5.31 0.02 -5.80
N ILE A 150 -5.23 -1.28 -5.53
CA ILE A 150 -6.33 -2.05 -4.93
C ILE A 150 -6.69 -1.52 -3.53
N HIS A 151 -5.69 -1.15 -2.72
CA HIS A 151 -5.92 -0.48 -1.44
C HIS A 151 -6.66 0.85 -1.60
N LYS A 152 -6.18 1.72 -2.50
CA LYS A 152 -6.78 3.03 -2.79
C LYS A 152 -8.21 2.90 -3.31
N TYR A 153 -8.43 2.00 -4.27
CA TYR A 153 -9.76 1.66 -4.80
C TYR A 153 -10.73 1.23 -3.69
N ARG A 154 -10.28 0.35 -2.77
CA ARG A 154 -11.08 -0.13 -1.63
C ARG A 154 -11.49 0.99 -0.67
N ASN A 155 -10.73 2.07 -0.61
CA ASN A 155 -11.04 3.26 0.18
C ASN A 155 -11.84 4.32 -0.58
N GLY A 156 -12.11 4.12 -1.88
CA GLY A 156 -12.78 5.09 -2.74
C GLY A 156 -11.86 6.18 -3.31
N GLU A 157 -10.54 6.06 -3.11
CA GLU A 157 -9.51 6.97 -3.61
C GLU A 157 -9.19 6.61 -5.08
N LEU A 158 -10.17 6.84 -5.96
CA LEU A 158 -10.15 6.32 -7.32
C LEU A 158 -9.09 6.97 -8.22
N ASP A 159 -8.82 8.27 -8.05
CA ASP A 159 -7.84 8.98 -8.86
C ASP A 159 -6.41 8.56 -8.49
N GLU A 160 -6.11 8.42 -7.20
CA GLU A 160 -4.83 7.87 -6.73
C GLU A 160 -4.65 6.41 -7.17
N ALA A 161 -5.72 5.61 -7.13
CA ALA A 161 -5.68 4.24 -7.62
C ALA A 161 -5.35 4.17 -9.12
N ALA A 162 -5.95 5.05 -9.94
CA ALA A 162 -5.66 5.14 -11.37
C ALA A 162 -4.19 5.52 -11.62
N SER A 163 -3.69 6.56 -10.95
CA SER A 163 -2.31 7.03 -11.09
C SER A 163 -1.29 5.93 -10.79
N LEU A 164 -1.51 5.14 -9.73
CA LEU A 164 -0.63 4.03 -9.38
C LEU A 164 -0.56 2.94 -10.46
N LEU A 165 -1.68 2.66 -11.13
CA LEU A 165 -1.71 1.68 -12.23
C LEU A 165 -1.16 2.24 -13.53
N GLU A 166 -1.36 3.52 -13.80
CA GLU A 166 -0.72 4.21 -14.92
C GLU A 166 0.81 4.15 -14.78
N GLU A 167 1.35 4.36 -13.58
CA GLU A 167 2.78 4.16 -13.29
C GLU A 167 3.21 2.70 -13.47
N ALA A 168 2.42 1.73 -12.97
CA ALA A 168 2.75 0.31 -13.13
C ALA A 168 2.80 -0.10 -14.62
N ILE A 169 1.86 0.39 -15.43
CA ILE A 169 1.81 0.16 -16.88
C ILE A 169 2.95 0.90 -17.60
N ALA A 170 3.32 2.11 -17.16
CA ALA A 170 4.45 2.83 -17.73
C ALA A 170 5.77 2.08 -17.55
N GLN A 171 5.93 1.37 -16.43
CA GLN A 171 7.09 0.52 -16.17
C GLN A 171 7.00 -0.82 -16.91
N GLN A 172 5.82 -1.46 -16.90
CA GLN A 172 5.59 -2.77 -17.52
C GLN A 172 4.32 -2.70 -18.39
N PRO A 173 4.43 -2.27 -19.66
CA PRO A 173 3.27 -2.11 -20.55
C PRO A 173 2.48 -3.40 -20.81
N GLU A 174 3.13 -4.55 -20.67
CA GLU A 174 2.51 -5.87 -20.85
C GLU A 174 1.96 -6.46 -19.55
N TYR A 175 1.93 -5.70 -18.45
CA TYR A 175 1.38 -6.18 -17.19
C TYR A 175 -0.17 -6.18 -17.23
N ILE A 176 -0.71 -7.26 -17.78
CA ILE A 176 -2.14 -7.42 -18.11
C ILE A 176 -3.06 -7.20 -16.90
N GLU A 177 -2.65 -7.63 -15.70
CA GLU A 177 -3.42 -7.41 -14.47
C GLU A 177 -3.56 -5.91 -14.12
N ALA A 178 -2.56 -5.08 -14.42
CA ALA A 178 -2.64 -3.64 -14.23
C ALA A 178 -3.65 -3.01 -15.19
N HIS A 179 -3.69 -3.46 -16.44
CA HIS A 179 -4.72 -3.04 -17.41
C HIS A 179 -6.13 -3.41 -16.94
N TYR A 180 -6.33 -4.66 -16.50
CA TYR A 180 -7.63 -5.09 -15.99
C TYR A 180 -8.10 -4.23 -14.79
N ASN A 181 -7.23 -4.01 -13.81
CA ASN A 181 -7.56 -3.19 -12.64
C ASN A 181 -7.81 -1.72 -13.00
N LEU A 182 -7.05 -1.15 -13.95
CA LEU A 182 -7.23 0.23 -14.38
C LEU A 182 -8.57 0.40 -15.12
N GLY A 183 -8.95 -0.59 -15.92
CA GLY A 183 -10.29 -0.66 -16.52
C GLY A 183 -11.40 -0.64 -15.47
N LEU A 184 -11.27 -1.42 -14.39
CA LEU A 184 -12.25 -1.44 -13.29
C LEU A 184 -12.36 -0.10 -12.57
N ILE A 185 -11.24 0.57 -12.35
CA ILE A 185 -11.16 1.91 -11.75
C ILE A 185 -11.83 2.94 -12.66
N TYR A 186 -11.49 2.99 -13.95
CA TYR A 186 -12.15 3.90 -14.88
C TYR A 186 -13.65 3.64 -15.03
N ALA A 187 -14.09 2.38 -14.96
CA ALA A 187 -15.50 2.06 -14.91
C ALA A 187 -16.16 2.60 -13.62
N SER A 188 -15.51 2.49 -12.44
CA SER A 188 -15.99 3.15 -11.21
C SER A 188 -16.11 4.66 -11.35
N GLN A 189 -15.20 5.28 -12.10
CA GLN A 189 -15.21 6.71 -12.39
C GLN A 189 -16.19 7.11 -13.50
N ARG A 190 -16.95 6.16 -14.07
CA ARG A 190 -17.81 6.35 -15.25
C ARG A 190 -17.07 6.85 -16.50
N LYS A 191 -15.74 6.66 -16.58
CA LYS A 191 -14.92 6.97 -17.76
C LYS A 191 -14.95 5.80 -18.75
N LEU A 192 -16.13 5.58 -19.36
CA LEU A 192 -16.44 4.38 -20.16
C LEU A 192 -15.44 4.12 -21.30
N ALA A 193 -15.04 5.16 -22.05
CA ALA A 193 -14.10 5.01 -23.16
C ALA A 193 -12.74 4.48 -22.69
N LEU A 194 -12.22 4.98 -21.57
CA LEU A 194 -10.96 4.51 -20.99
C LEU A 194 -11.10 3.09 -20.43
N ALA A 195 -12.22 2.78 -19.77
CA ALA A 195 -12.50 1.43 -19.29
C ALA A 195 -12.47 0.40 -20.43
N LYS A 196 -13.12 0.71 -21.56
CA LYS A 196 -13.15 -0.16 -22.75
C LYS A 196 -11.76 -0.34 -23.37
N LYS A 197 -10.95 0.72 -23.46
CA LYS A 197 -9.56 0.64 -23.94
C LYS A 197 -8.73 -0.35 -23.13
N HIS A 198 -8.81 -0.30 -21.81
CA HIS A 198 -8.05 -1.21 -20.95
C HIS A 198 -8.65 -2.62 -20.91
N ALA A 199 -9.98 -2.75 -21.01
CA ALA A 199 -10.65 -4.04 -21.16
C ALA A 199 -10.19 -4.77 -22.44
N GLU A 200 -10.08 -4.05 -23.55
CA GLU A 200 -9.61 -4.61 -24.82
C GLU A 200 -8.23 -5.28 -24.65
N VAL A 201 -7.26 -4.56 -24.06
CA VAL A 201 -5.93 -5.12 -23.78
C VAL A 201 -6.01 -6.36 -22.89
N ALA A 202 -6.78 -6.29 -21.79
CA ALA A 202 -6.89 -7.40 -20.85
C ALA A 202 -7.48 -8.66 -21.49
N TYR A 203 -8.57 -8.53 -22.25
CA TYR A 203 -9.29 -9.67 -22.82
C TYR A 203 -8.66 -10.22 -24.10
N GLN A 204 -7.98 -9.38 -24.89
CA GLN A 204 -7.14 -9.87 -26.00
C GLN A 204 -5.99 -10.75 -25.48
N ALA A 205 -5.45 -10.45 -24.30
CA ALA A 205 -4.46 -11.28 -23.63
C ALA A 205 -5.06 -12.49 -22.88
N GLY A 206 -6.37 -12.72 -22.97
CA GLY A 206 -7.04 -13.87 -22.35
C GLY A 206 -7.23 -13.75 -20.83
N TYR A 207 -7.26 -12.53 -20.28
CA TYR A 207 -7.49 -12.35 -18.84
C TYR A 207 -8.86 -12.91 -18.42
N PRO A 208 -8.94 -13.78 -17.39
CA PRO A 208 -10.09 -14.67 -17.21
C PRO A 208 -11.28 -14.05 -16.45
N LEU A 209 -11.12 -12.86 -15.87
CA LEU A 209 -12.14 -12.28 -14.98
C LEU A 209 -13.14 -11.41 -15.76
N GLU A 210 -14.41 -11.78 -15.69
CA GLU A 210 -15.51 -11.09 -16.41
C GLU A 210 -16.00 -9.80 -15.71
N GLY A 211 -15.52 -9.52 -14.48
CA GLY A 211 -16.02 -8.42 -13.66
C GLY A 211 -15.96 -7.04 -14.33
N LEU A 212 -14.92 -6.79 -15.13
CA LEU A 212 -14.80 -5.54 -15.90
C LEU A 212 -15.82 -5.46 -17.05
N GLN A 213 -15.98 -6.54 -17.83
CA GLN A 213 -17.01 -6.61 -18.87
C GLN A 213 -18.42 -6.37 -18.31
N ASN A 214 -18.76 -7.03 -17.20
CA ASN A 214 -20.06 -6.88 -16.57
C ASN A 214 -20.33 -5.42 -16.18
N LYS A 215 -19.34 -4.76 -15.59
CA LYS A 215 -19.46 -3.36 -15.17
C LYS A 215 -19.54 -2.38 -16.35
N ILE A 216 -18.85 -2.67 -17.45
CA ILE A 216 -18.97 -1.90 -18.70
C ILE A 216 -20.38 -2.03 -19.28
N ALA A 217 -20.91 -3.25 -19.35
CA ALA A 217 -22.26 -3.51 -19.86
C ALA A 217 -23.33 -2.81 -19.01
N GLU A 218 -23.19 -2.82 -17.69
CA GLU A 218 -24.07 -2.07 -16.78
C GLU A 218 -24.04 -0.55 -17.06
N LEU A 219 -22.88 0.03 -17.35
CA LEU A 219 -22.75 1.45 -17.67
C LEU A 219 -23.32 1.81 -19.05
N GLU A 220 -23.30 0.90 -20.01
CA GLU A 220 -23.86 1.11 -21.35
C GLU A 220 -25.40 0.99 -21.37
N ALA A 221 -25.98 0.28 -20.39
CA ALA A 221 -27.41 0.10 -20.26
C ALA A 221 -28.13 1.26 -19.53
N ASN A 222 -27.40 2.18 -18.90
CA ASN A 222 -27.91 3.30 -18.10
C ASN A 222 -27.63 4.66 -18.77
#